data_AF-A0A3A4K2Y0-F1
#
_entry.id   AF-A0A3A4K2Y0-F1
#
_cell.length_a   1.000
_cell.length_b   1.000
_cell.length_c   1.000
_cell.angle_alpha   90.00
_cell.angle_beta   90.00
_cell.angle_gamma   90.00
#
_symmetry.space_group_name_H-M   'P 1'
#
loop_
_entity.id
_entity.type
_entity.pdbx_description
1 polymer ?
#
loop_
_entity_poly.entity_id
_entity_poly.type
_entity_poly.pdbx_seq_one_letter_code
_entity_poly.pdbx_strand_id
1 'polypeptide(L)'
;MRHTNSPVLGRFARRVGVILLGTLTGAAMVGGCSTSSSTSAPGSSSSAPGSAISAPPPVIAPPPVVVPPPAIVPPSDDQTTQAPPITTSQPAPPTTTAAPQPPNHPTPGTTIPGEGLTLQQAADLQKSVDNGHQPWRLDRVQVAKFFVQARFDWTNVQTSTGAPMIVFVTNQDGSKVTLHLTQPATHGDHGIWVVESGVWD
;
A
#
# COMPACT_ATOMS: atom_id res chain seq x y z
N MET A 1 29.44 39.00 -8.60
CA MET A 1 28.07 39.57 -8.64
C MET A 1 27.15 38.58 -7.95
N ARG A 2 26.70 38.90 -6.72
CA ARG A 2 25.70 38.13 -5.96
C ARG A 2 24.32 38.77 -6.22
N HIS A 3 23.27 37.97 -6.36
CA HIS A 3 21.87 38.21 -5.94
C HIS A 3 21.04 37.03 -6.51
N THR A 4 20.79 35.98 -5.72
CA THR A 4 19.55 35.71 -4.96
C THR A 4 18.29 35.75 -5.82
N ASN A 5 17.67 34.58 -6.05
CA ASN A 5 16.25 34.51 -6.42
C ASN A 5 15.61 33.23 -5.86
N SER A 6 14.81 33.42 -4.82
CA SER A 6 13.71 32.55 -4.35
C SER A 6 12.53 33.50 -4.08
N PRO A 7 11.31 33.03 -3.82
CA PRO A 7 10.45 32.06 -4.52
C PRO A 7 9.15 32.76 -5.01
N VAL A 8 8.35 32.13 -5.87
CA VAL A 8 6.97 32.60 -6.14
C VAL A 8 5.96 31.62 -5.56
N LEU A 9 5.29 32.10 -4.51
CA LEU A 9 4.05 31.56 -3.98
C LEU A 9 2.93 31.60 -5.03
N GLY A 10 2.12 30.55 -5.02
CA GLY A 10 0.68 30.71 -5.01
C GLY A 10 -0.02 30.62 -6.36
N ARG A 11 -0.93 29.65 -6.46
CA ARG A 11 -2.35 29.92 -6.75
C ARG A 11 -3.19 28.71 -6.38
N PHE A 12 -3.86 28.84 -5.24
CA PHE A 12 -5.11 28.16 -4.93
C PHE A 12 -6.11 28.39 -6.07
N ALA A 13 -6.54 27.33 -6.74
CA ALA A 13 -7.76 27.35 -7.54
C ALA A 13 -8.85 26.59 -6.77
N ARG A 14 -9.57 27.33 -5.92
CA ARG A 14 -10.89 26.94 -5.43
C ARG A 14 -11.80 26.83 -6.66
N ARG A 15 -12.45 25.69 -6.86
CA ARG A 15 -13.68 25.63 -7.65
C ARG A 15 -14.83 25.23 -6.72
N VAL A 16 -15.68 26.23 -6.53
CA VAL A 16 -16.99 26.21 -5.88
C VAL A 16 -18.03 25.93 -6.96
N GLY A 17 -19.08 25.18 -6.61
CA GLY A 17 -20.33 25.05 -7.37
C GLY A 17 -20.60 23.61 -7.82
N VAL A 18 -21.77 23.00 -7.64
CA VAL A 18 -23.12 23.52 -7.40
C VAL A 18 -23.92 22.44 -6.65
N ILE A 19 -24.70 22.86 -5.65
CA ILE A 19 -25.77 22.07 -5.01
C ILE A 19 -26.96 22.05 -5.95
N LEU A 20 -27.50 20.87 -6.27
CA LEU A 20 -28.84 20.73 -6.82
C LEU A 20 -29.62 19.65 -6.07
N LEU A 21 -30.67 20.14 -5.44
CA LEU A 21 -31.69 19.50 -4.65
C LEU A 21 -32.66 18.74 -5.59
N GLY A 22 -33.03 17.51 -5.25
CA GLY A 22 -34.00 16.73 -6.01
C GLY A 22 -34.53 15.52 -5.24
N THR A 23 -35.69 15.71 -4.61
CA THR A 23 -36.51 14.76 -3.84
C THR A 23 -37.33 13.79 -4.71
N LEU A 24 -37.56 12.56 -4.25
CA LEU A 24 -38.84 11.80 -4.15
C LEU A 24 -38.55 10.29 -4.07
N THR A 25 -38.82 9.62 -2.94
CA THR A 25 -40.05 8.87 -2.62
C THR A 25 -40.27 7.62 -3.47
N GLY A 26 -40.02 6.46 -2.86
CA GLY A 26 -40.41 5.15 -3.37
C GLY A 26 -40.36 4.10 -2.27
N ALA A 27 -41.43 3.99 -1.49
CA ALA A 27 -41.67 2.88 -0.57
C ALA A 27 -42.44 1.79 -1.31
N ALA A 28 -41.95 0.54 -1.26
CA ALA A 28 -42.77 -0.64 -1.51
C ALA A 28 -42.25 -1.79 -0.64
N MET A 29 -43.14 -2.28 0.22
CA MET A 29 -42.94 -3.39 1.14
C MET A 29 -43.41 -4.68 0.46
N VAL A 30 -42.59 -5.73 0.49
CA VAL A 30 -43.00 -7.15 0.37
C VAL A 30 -41.92 -7.92 1.15
N GLY A 31 -42.16 -8.49 2.32
CA GLY A 31 -43.06 -9.61 2.56
C GLY A 31 -42.27 -10.92 2.39
N GLY A 32 -41.75 -11.49 3.47
CA GLY A 32 -40.95 -12.71 3.42
C GLY A 32 -40.57 -13.28 4.78
N CYS A 33 -41.55 -13.61 5.60
CA CYS A 33 -41.36 -14.47 6.78
C CYS A 33 -41.24 -15.93 6.30
N SER A 34 -40.07 -16.55 6.45
CA SER A 34 -39.95 -18.01 6.40
C SER A 34 -39.52 -18.51 7.76
N THR A 35 -40.53 -18.73 8.58
CA THR A 35 -40.52 -19.61 9.74
C THR A 35 -40.37 -21.04 9.23
N SER A 36 -39.28 -21.72 9.57
CA SER A 36 -39.19 -23.18 9.42
C SER A 36 -38.84 -23.79 10.77
N SER A 37 -39.85 -24.49 11.25
CA SER A 37 -40.00 -25.11 12.55
C SER A 37 -38.99 -26.22 12.83
N SER A 38 -38.71 -26.35 14.11
CA SER A 38 -38.08 -27.47 14.79
C SER A 38 -38.70 -28.82 14.43
N THR A 39 -37.88 -29.81 14.08
CA THR A 39 -38.25 -31.22 14.18
C THR A 39 -37.36 -31.88 15.22
N SER A 40 -37.98 -32.21 16.36
CA SER A 40 -37.42 -33.04 17.41
C SER A 40 -37.58 -34.51 17.06
N ALA A 41 -36.53 -35.31 17.25
CA ALA A 41 -36.63 -36.75 17.41
C ALA A 41 -36.00 -37.15 18.75
N PRO A 42 -36.62 -38.07 19.52
CA PRO A 42 -36.14 -38.50 20.83
C PRO A 42 -35.19 -39.68 20.70
N GLY A 43 -34.21 -39.78 21.60
CA GLY A 43 -33.26 -40.89 21.59
C GLY A 43 -32.37 -40.92 22.82
N SER A 44 -32.95 -41.39 23.92
CA SER A 44 -32.35 -42.14 25.03
C SER A 44 -31.05 -41.63 25.68
N SER A 45 -31.24 -41.18 26.91
CA SER A 45 -30.25 -41.01 27.97
C SER A 45 -29.33 -42.22 28.14
N SER A 46 -28.03 -41.97 28.26
CA SER A 46 -27.14 -42.83 29.04
C SER A 46 -26.20 -41.96 29.86
N SER A 47 -26.34 -42.09 31.18
CA SER A 47 -25.64 -41.33 32.21
C SER A 47 -24.20 -41.82 32.37
N ALA A 48 -23.24 -40.91 32.40
CA ALA A 48 -21.93 -41.17 32.98
C ALA A 48 -21.45 -39.93 33.75
N PRO A 49 -21.12 -40.04 35.05
CA PRO A 49 -20.45 -38.98 35.78
C PRO A 49 -18.95 -39.08 35.49
N GLY A 50 -18.40 -38.07 34.82
CA GLY A 50 -16.98 -37.99 34.48
C GLY A 50 -16.48 -36.57 34.67
N SER A 51 -16.22 -36.20 35.92
CA SER A 51 -15.42 -35.03 36.24
C SER A 51 -14.00 -35.22 35.69
N ALA A 52 -13.64 -34.44 34.68
CA ALA A 52 -12.25 -34.16 34.36
C ALA A 52 -12.17 -32.76 33.75
N ILE A 53 -11.91 -31.77 34.59
CA ILE A 53 -11.47 -30.44 34.18
C ILE A 53 -10.09 -30.68 33.55
N SER A 54 -10.03 -30.76 32.23
CA SER A 54 -8.76 -30.83 31.51
C SER A 54 -8.10 -29.46 31.64
N ALA A 55 -7.14 -29.37 32.54
CA ALA A 55 -6.32 -28.19 32.70
C ALA A 55 -5.56 -27.90 31.39
N PRO A 56 -5.44 -26.63 30.97
CA PRO A 56 -4.58 -26.28 29.84
C PRO A 56 -3.13 -26.66 30.17
N PRO A 57 -2.33 -27.11 29.17
CA PRO A 57 -0.91 -27.39 29.38
C PRO A 57 -0.18 -26.11 29.85
N PRO A 58 0.84 -26.23 30.72
CA PRO A 58 1.67 -25.10 31.08
C PRO A 58 2.38 -24.60 29.83
N VAL A 59 2.12 -23.36 29.45
CA VAL A 59 2.92 -22.62 28.46
C VAL A 59 4.30 -22.45 29.08
N ILE A 60 5.26 -23.25 28.61
CA ILE A 60 6.68 -23.05 28.88
C ILE A 60 7.04 -21.70 28.22
N ALA A 61 7.16 -20.67 29.06
CA ALA A 61 7.66 -19.38 28.60
C ALA A 61 9.07 -19.58 27.99
N PRO A 62 9.35 -18.98 26.82
CA PRO A 62 10.70 -19.01 26.27
C PRO A 62 11.67 -18.31 27.24
N PRO A 63 12.94 -18.75 27.30
CA PRO A 63 13.94 -18.09 28.12
C PRO A 63 14.09 -16.61 27.72
N PRO A 64 14.40 -15.71 28.67
CA PRO A 64 14.66 -14.31 28.34
C PRO A 64 15.87 -14.22 27.41
N VAL A 65 15.66 -13.65 26.22
CA VAL A 65 16.74 -13.25 25.33
C VAL A 65 17.47 -12.08 26.00
N VAL A 66 18.69 -12.34 26.47
CA VAL A 66 19.61 -11.32 26.96
C VAL A 66 20.02 -10.46 25.75
N VAL A 67 19.41 -9.28 25.63
CA VAL A 67 19.84 -8.26 24.66
C VAL A 67 21.14 -7.64 25.22
N PRO A 68 22.27 -7.73 24.50
CA PRO A 68 23.49 -7.04 24.94
C PRO A 68 23.27 -5.52 24.88
N PRO A 69 23.84 -4.74 25.81
CA PRO A 69 23.75 -3.29 25.78
C PRO A 69 24.41 -2.73 24.51
N PRO A 70 23.92 -1.59 23.97
CA PRO A 70 24.59 -0.91 22.87
C PRO A 70 25.98 -0.45 23.31
N ALA A 71 26.99 -0.78 22.49
CA ALA A 71 28.33 -0.25 22.64
C ALA A 71 28.30 1.27 22.41
N ILE A 72 28.66 2.04 23.43
CA ILE A 72 28.93 3.48 23.35
C ILE A 72 30.22 3.64 22.54
N VAL A 73 30.11 4.14 21.31
CA VAL A 73 31.26 4.57 20.53
C VAL A 73 31.63 5.97 21.02
N PRO A 74 32.87 6.22 21.51
CA PRO A 74 33.29 7.55 21.91
C PRO A 74 33.46 8.47 20.68
N PRO A 75 33.26 9.79 20.83
CA PRO A 75 33.67 10.76 19.83
C PRO A 75 35.19 10.93 19.87
N SER A 76 35.87 10.61 18.77
CA SER A 76 37.26 11.02 18.57
C SER A 76 37.27 12.37 17.85
N ASP A 77 37.22 13.44 18.65
CA ASP A 77 37.92 14.68 18.31
C ASP A 77 39.40 14.43 18.58
N ASP A 78 40.25 14.42 17.55
CA ASP A 78 41.55 15.06 17.69
C ASP A 78 42.15 15.47 16.35
N GLN A 79 42.69 16.66 16.40
CA GLN A 79 43.14 17.51 15.33
C GLN A 79 44.64 17.23 15.10
N THR A 80 45.09 17.12 13.85
CA THR A 80 46.50 17.34 13.54
C THR A 80 46.67 18.12 12.25
N THR A 81 47.11 19.35 12.42
CA THR A 81 47.70 20.25 11.42
C THR A 81 48.90 19.60 10.73
N GLN A 82 48.93 19.59 9.40
CA GLN A 82 50.19 19.66 8.65
C GLN A 82 50.00 20.37 7.30
N ALA A 83 50.87 21.33 7.02
CA ALA A 83 50.89 22.25 5.87
C ALA A 83 51.45 21.58 4.58
N PRO A 84 51.35 22.23 3.40
CA PRO A 84 51.31 21.58 2.08
C PRO A 84 52.70 21.25 1.50
N PRO A 85 52.77 20.41 0.44
CA PRO A 85 53.52 20.89 -0.73
C PRO A 85 52.93 20.52 -2.11
N ILE A 86 53.21 21.45 -3.03
CA ILE A 86 53.48 21.36 -4.49
C ILE A 86 52.41 20.85 -5.49
N THR A 87 52.11 21.77 -6.39
CA THR A 87 51.48 21.63 -7.70
C THR A 87 52.19 20.61 -8.60
N THR A 88 51.47 19.55 -8.98
CA THR A 88 51.63 18.91 -10.29
C THR A 88 50.36 19.18 -11.09
N SER A 89 50.48 19.99 -12.13
CA SER A 89 49.43 20.23 -13.12
C SER A 89 49.16 18.92 -13.87
N GLN A 90 48.24 18.11 -13.36
CA GLN A 90 47.62 17.03 -14.12
C GLN A 90 46.76 17.68 -15.21
N PRO A 91 46.99 17.38 -16.51
CA PRO A 91 46.07 17.78 -17.56
C PRO A 91 44.69 17.23 -17.20
N ALA A 92 43.70 18.11 -17.07
CA ALA A 92 42.32 17.69 -16.89
C ALA A 92 41.98 16.69 -18.00
N PRO A 93 41.45 15.49 -17.68
CA PRO A 93 40.86 14.66 -18.72
C PRO A 93 39.82 15.53 -19.45
N PRO A 94 39.70 15.43 -20.77
CA PRO A 94 38.65 16.15 -21.47
C PRO A 94 37.32 15.83 -20.78
N THR A 95 36.57 16.87 -20.40
CA THR A 95 35.15 16.76 -20.09
C THR A 95 34.46 16.30 -21.36
N THR A 96 34.51 15.00 -21.64
CA THR A 96 33.58 14.34 -22.53
C THR A 96 32.22 14.56 -21.89
N THR A 97 31.48 15.50 -22.45
CA THR A 97 30.05 15.65 -22.15
C THR A 97 29.44 14.31 -22.51
N ALA A 98 29.13 13.50 -21.49
CA ALA A 98 28.40 12.27 -21.70
C ALA A 98 27.10 12.67 -22.41
N ALA A 99 26.90 12.13 -23.62
CA ALA A 99 25.63 12.28 -24.29
C ALA A 99 24.52 11.84 -23.33
N PRO A 100 23.38 12.54 -23.27
CA PRO A 100 22.27 12.14 -22.42
C PRO A 100 21.94 10.67 -22.69
N GLN A 101 22.18 9.82 -21.69
CA GLN A 101 21.78 8.44 -21.78
C GLN A 101 20.25 8.44 -21.92
N PRO A 102 19.67 7.78 -22.93
CA PRO A 102 18.22 7.73 -23.06
C PRO A 102 17.62 7.22 -21.74
N PRO A 103 16.56 7.86 -21.21
CA PRO A 103 15.96 7.41 -19.98
C PRO A 103 15.49 5.96 -20.17
N ASN A 104 15.88 5.06 -19.26
CA ASN A 104 15.40 3.68 -19.21
C ASN A 104 13.94 3.60 -18.69
N HIS A 105 13.20 4.70 -18.74
CA HIS A 105 11.87 4.84 -18.15
C HIS A 105 10.86 5.19 -19.24
N PRO A 106 9.60 4.70 -19.12
CA PRO A 106 8.50 5.18 -19.95
C PRO A 106 8.41 6.70 -19.95
N THR A 107 7.87 7.26 -21.03
CA THR A 107 7.60 8.70 -21.10
C THR A 107 6.50 9.08 -20.09
N PRO A 108 6.63 10.20 -19.37
CA PRO A 108 5.54 10.73 -18.55
C PRO A 108 4.22 10.80 -19.34
N GLY A 109 3.12 10.40 -18.70
CA GLY A 109 1.81 10.22 -19.31
C GLY A 109 1.55 8.84 -19.92
N THR A 110 2.54 7.93 -19.94
CA THR A 110 2.32 6.56 -20.44
C THR A 110 1.28 5.83 -19.59
N THR A 111 0.23 5.32 -20.21
CA THR A 111 -0.82 4.55 -19.52
C THR A 111 -0.31 3.17 -19.11
N ILE A 112 -0.67 2.77 -17.90
CA ILE A 112 -0.40 1.45 -17.33
C ILE A 112 -1.73 0.71 -17.26
N PRO A 113 -1.92 -0.41 -17.96
CA PRO A 113 -3.15 -1.17 -17.84
C PRO A 113 -3.22 -1.81 -16.44
N GLY A 114 -4.40 -1.78 -15.83
CA GLY A 114 -4.65 -2.42 -14.54
C GLY A 114 -4.71 -3.95 -14.64
N GLU A 115 -5.39 -4.56 -13.69
CA GLU A 115 -5.49 -6.02 -13.57
C GLU A 115 -6.49 -6.64 -14.55
N GLY A 116 -7.41 -5.85 -15.11
CA GLY A 116 -8.32 -6.31 -16.16
C GLY A 116 -9.32 -7.38 -15.71
N LEU A 117 -9.68 -7.41 -14.43
CA LEU A 117 -10.64 -8.37 -13.90
C LEU A 117 -12.06 -8.05 -14.37
N THR A 118 -12.77 -9.09 -14.81
CA THR A 118 -14.22 -9.03 -15.00
C THR A 118 -14.94 -8.98 -13.66
N LEU A 119 -16.21 -8.54 -13.64
CA LEU A 119 -17.03 -8.52 -12.43
C LEU A 119 -17.15 -9.90 -11.76
N GLN A 120 -17.26 -10.97 -12.56
CA GLN A 120 -17.34 -12.33 -12.03
C GLN A 120 -16.02 -12.75 -11.36
N GLN A 121 -14.88 -12.47 -12.01
CA GLN A 121 -13.56 -12.76 -11.43
C GLN A 121 -13.32 -11.96 -10.15
N ALA A 122 -13.76 -10.70 -10.11
CA ALA A 122 -13.71 -9.89 -8.90
C ALA A 122 -14.58 -10.48 -7.78
N ALA A 123 -15.78 -10.94 -8.07
CA ALA A 123 -16.66 -11.57 -7.09
C ALA A 123 -16.06 -12.88 -6.55
N ASP A 124 -15.40 -13.68 -7.40
CA ASP A 124 -14.75 -14.91 -6.96
C ASP A 124 -13.46 -14.62 -6.16
N LEU A 125 -12.72 -13.56 -6.53
CA LEU A 125 -11.60 -13.07 -5.73
C LEU A 125 -12.06 -12.54 -4.37
N GLN A 126 -13.18 -11.81 -4.31
CA GLN A 126 -13.79 -11.35 -3.06
C GLN A 126 -14.08 -12.53 -2.14
N LYS A 127 -14.75 -13.58 -2.63
CA LYS A 127 -14.99 -14.80 -1.84
C LYS A 127 -13.69 -15.43 -1.36
N SER A 128 -12.65 -15.47 -2.18
CA SER A 128 -11.35 -16.01 -1.77
C SER A 128 -10.75 -15.23 -0.61
N VAL A 129 -10.85 -13.90 -0.66
CA VAL A 129 -10.39 -12.98 0.39
C VAL A 129 -11.23 -13.10 1.66
N ASP A 130 -12.54 -13.24 1.54
CA ASP A 130 -13.44 -13.49 2.65
C ASP A 130 -13.13 -14.83 3.36
N ASN A 131 -12.58 -15.80 2.62
CA ASN A 131 -12.06 -17.07 3.15
C ASN A 131 -10.61 -16.98 3.65
N GLY A 132 -10.06 -15.76 3.81
CA GLY A 132 -8.74 -15.53 4.40
C GLY A 132 -7.57 -15.56 3.44
N HIS A 133 -7.79 -15.70 2.12
CA HIS A 133 -6.70 -15.63 1.14
C HIS A 133 -6.34 -14.19 0.82
N GLN A 134 -5.05 -13.88 0.65
CA GLN A 134 -4.61 -12.53 0.24
C GLN A 134 -5.29 -11.37 1.02
N PRO A 135 -5.26 -11.37 2.37
CA PRO A 135 -5.96 -10.34 3.15
C PRO A 135 -5.50 -8.92 2.84
N TRP A 136 -4.30 -8.76 2.26
CA TRP A 136 -3.78 -7.49 1.75
C TRP A 136 -4.65 -6.87 0.65
N ARG A 137 -5.53 -7.64 -0.01
CA ARG A 137 -6.49 -7.14 -1.02
C ARG A 137 -7.52 -6.16 -0.45
N LEU A 138 -7.75 -6.17 0.86
CA LEU A 138 -8.66 -5.23 1.54
C LEU A 138 -8.01 -3.86 1.78
N ASP A 139 -6.69 -3.77 1.65
CA ASP A 139 -5.93 -2.52 1.81
C ASP A 139 -5.51 -1.95 0.45
N ARG A 140 -6.08 -0.79 0.11
CA ARG A 140 -5.81 -0.06 -1.13
C ARG A 140 -4.32 0.20 -1.38
N VAL A 141 -3.58 0.57 -0.33
CA VAL A 141 -2.15 0.91 -0.42
C VAL A 141 -1.32 -0.35 -0.64
N GLN A 142 -1.66 -1.44 0.04
CA GLN A 142 -1.00 -2.74 -0.19
C GLN A 142 -1.26 -3.25 -1.61
N VAL A 143 -2.49 -3.18 -2.11
CA VAL A 143 -2.80 -3.58 -3.50
C VAL A 143 -1.98 -2.77 -4.49
N ALA A 144 -1.97 -1.44 -4.35
CA ALA A 144 -1.16 -0.57 -5.19
C ALA A 144 0.31 -1.00 -5.15
N LYS A 145 0.89 -1.12 -3.95
CA LYS A 145 2.28 -1.56 -3.76
C LYS A 145 2.59 -2.89 -4.46
N PHE A 146 1.84 -3.94 -4.16
CA PHE A 146 2.05 -5.27 -4.75
C PHE A 146 1.96 -5.25 -6.28
N PHE A 147 1.00 -4.50 -6.84
CA PHE A 147 0.85 -4.35 -8.28
C PHE A 147 2.11 -3.75 -8.93
N VAL A 148 2.65 -2.66 -8.39
CA VAL A 148 3.84 -2.00 -8.97
C VAL A 148 5.08 -2.86 -8.81
N GLN A 149 5.24 -3.47 -7.64
CA GLN A 149 6.39 -4.35 -7.36
C GLN A 149 6.41 -5.56 -8.31
N ALA A 150 5.26 -6.20 -8.54
CA ALA A 150 5.16 -7.34 -9.44
C ALA A 150 5.29 -6.96 -10.92
N ARG A 151 4.83 -5.75 -11.30
CA ARG A 151 4.79 -5.34 -12.71
C ARG A 151 6.09 -4.73 -13.22
N PHE A 152 6.83 -4.04 -12.37
CA PHE A 152 8.02 -3.28 -12.73
C PHE A 152 9.28 -3.76 -12.01
N ASP A 153 9.19 -4.88 -11.28
CA ASP A 153 10.26 -5.45 -10.46
C ASP A 153 10.84 -4.45 -9.43
N TRP A 154 10.00 -3.53 -8.95
CA TRP A 154 10.39 -2.55 -7.95
C TRP A 154 10.50 -3.22 -6.58
N THR A 155 11.64 -3.07 -5.92
CA THR A 155 11.88 -3.69 -4.60
C THR A 155 11.57 -2.74 -3.45
N ASN A 156 11.91 -1.46 -3.60
CA ASN A 156 11.71 -0.44 -2.57
C ASN A 156 10.83 0.69 -3.11
N VAL A 157 9.58 0.70 -2.67
CA VAL A 157 8.58 1.67 -3.10
C VAL A 157 8.00 2.42 -1.92
N GLN A 158 7.83 3.71 -2.10
CA GLN A 158 7.08 4.58 -1.21
C GLN A 158 5.69 4.80 -1.80
N THR A 159 4.68 4.85 -0.93
CA THR A 159 3.30 5.07 -1.32
C THR A 159 2.74 6.30 -0.64
N SER A 160 1.90 7.04 -1.35
CA SER A 160 1.10 8.12 -0.77
C SER A 160 -0.30 8.09 -1.35
N THR A 161 -1.28 8.59 -0.61
CA THR A 161 -2.69 8.53 -1.01
C THR A 161 -3.17 9.89 -1.49
N GLY A 162 -3.97 9.88 -2.56
CA GLY A 162 -4.61 11.07 -3.11
C GLY A 162 -6.10 11.07 -2.82
N ALA A 163 -6.89 11.25 -3.88
CA ALA A 163 -8.34 11.03 -3.84
C ALA A 163 -8.70 9.60 -3.36
N PRO A 164 -9.97 9.32 -2.98
CA PRO A 164 -10.39 8.02 -2.46
C PRO A 164 -10.07 6.80 -3.33
N MET A 165 -9.80 7.00 -4.62
CA MET A 165 -9.48 5.93 -5.58
C MET A 165 -8.06 6.04 -6.14
N ILE A 166 -7.22 6.95 -5.60
CA ILE A 166 -5.89 7.25 -6.15
C ILE A 166 -4.78 6.91 -5.14
N VAL A 167 -3.78 6.18 -5.61
CA VAL A 167 -2.52 5.94 -4.90
C VAL A 167 -1.35 6.33 -5.80
N PHE A 168 -0.42 7.11 -5.26
CA PHE A 168 0.85 7.42 -5.89
C PHE A 168 1.91 6.47 -5.36
N VAL A 169 2.71 5.88 -6.26
CA VAL A 169 3.82 5.01 -5.90
C VAL A 169 5.10 5.55 -6.49
N THR A 170 6.13 5.70 -5.67
CA THR A 170 7.45 6.20 -6.05
C THR A 170 8.49 5.13 -5.78
N ASN A 171 9.28 4.76 -6.79
CA ASN A 171 10.42 3.88 -6.63
C ASN A 171 11.63 4.64 -6.06
N GLN A 172 12.61 3.91 -5.53
CA GLN A 172 13.86 4.47 -5.02
C GLN A 172 14.69 5.24 -6.06
N ASP A 173 14.54 4.93 -7.35
CA ASP A 173 15.20 5.64 -8.46
C ASP A 173 14.49 6.97 -8.84
N GLY A 174 13.38 7.27 -8.19
CA GLY A 174 12.56 8.46 -8.45
C GLY A 174 11.45 8.26 -9.48
N SER A 175 11.35 7.09 -10.12
CA SER A 175 10.23 6.72 -10.99
C SER A 175 8.91 6.80 -10.24
N LYS A 176 7.86 7.32 -10.88
CA LYS A 176 6.56 7.52 -10.25
C LYS A 176 5.44 6.95 -11.11
N VAL A 177 4.45 6.38 -10.43
CA VAL A 177 3.20 6.00 -11.05
C VAL A 177 2.03 6.49 -10.20
N THR A 178 1.01 6.99 -10.88
CA THR A 178 -0.29 7.26 -10.30
C THR A 178 -1.23 6.11 -10.67
N LEU A 179 -1.82 5.44 -9.68
CA LEU A 179 -2.75 4.33 -9.88
C LEU A 179 -4.17 4.73 -9.51
N HIS A 180 -5.13 4.32 -10.33
CA HIS A 180 -6.57 4.35 -10.07
C HIS A 180 -7.02 2.95 -9.63
N LEU A 181 -7.67 2.87 -8.47
CA LEU A 181 -8.14 1.64 -7.86
C LEU A 181 -9.65 1.69 -7.63
N THR A 182 -10.30 0.56 -7.80
CA THR A 182 -11.74 0.40 -7.60
C THR A 182 -12.06 -0.81 -6.72
N GLN A 183 -13.29 -0.86 -6.21
CA GLN A 183 -13.85 -1.99 -5.48
C GLN A 183 -14.99 -2.60 -6.30
N PRO A 184 -14.72 -3.55 -7.20
CA PRO A 184 -15.70 -3.95 -8.22
C PRO A 184 -16.82 -4.89 -7.74
N ALA A 185 -16.69 -5.51 -6.56
CA ALA A 185 -17.65 -6.50 -6.05
C ALA A 185 -18.41 -6.00 -4.81
N THR A 186 -17.67 -5.77 -3.72
CA THR A 186 -18.19 -5.22 -2.45
C THR A 186 -17.53 -3.87 -2.20
N HIS A 187 -18.26 -2.89 -1.69
CA HIS A 187 -17.72 -1.56 -1.36
C HIS A 187 -17.46 -1.41 0.15
N GLY A 188 -16.53 -0.52 0.50
CA GLY A 188 -16.19 -0.20 1.90
C GLY A 188 -15.09 -1.10 2.46
N ASP A 189 -15.02 -1.23 3.78
CA ASP A 189 -13.88 -1.84 4.47
C ASP A 189 -13.69 -3.34 4.18
N HIS A 190 -14.73 -4.01 3.69
CA HIS A 190 -14.69 -5.42 3.30
C HIS A 190 -14.52 -5.63 1.80
N GLY A 191 -14.46 -4.56 1.01
CA GLY A 191 -14.31 -4.66 -0.43
C GLY A 191 -12.86 -4.89 -0.85
N ILE A 192 -12.63 -5.86 -1.75
CA ILE A 192 -11.33 -5.98 -2.40
C ILE A 192 -11.02 -4.75 -3.25
N TRP A 193 -9.77 -4.31 -3.21
CA TRP A 193 -9.25 -3.31 -4.13
C TRP A 193 -8.62 -3.98 -5.36
N VAL A 194 -8.87 -3.38 -6.52
CA VAL A 194 -8.34 -3.80 -7.82
C VAL A 194 -7.79 -2.58 -8.53
N VAL A 195 -6.60 -2.70 -9.13
CA VAL A 195 -6.05 -1.65 -9.99
C VAL A 195 -6.79 -1.65 -11.32
N GLU A 196 -7.44 -0.54 -11.66
CA GLU A 196 -8.16 -0.36 -12.93
C GLU A 196 -7.23 0.16 -14.02
N SER A 197 -6.45 1.19 -13.69
CA SER A 197 -5.49 1.82 -14.60
C SER A 197 -4.42 2.57 -13.83
N GLY A 198 -3.37 2.97 -14.52
CA GLY A 198 -2.39 3.91 -14.00
C GLY A 198 -1.76 4.78 -15.08
N VAL A 199 -0.94 5.72 -14.64
CA VAL A 199 -0.17 6.62 -15.49
C VAL A 199 1.25 6.70 -14.94
N TRP A 200 2.23 6.65 -15.83
CA TRP A 200 3.63 6.93 -15.51
C TRP A 200 3.84 8.44 -15.38
N ASP A 201 4.52 8.90 -14.34
CA ASP A 201 4.77 10.33 -14.05
C ASP A 201 6.24 10.72 -14.25
#